data_AF-A0A7K4B8S2-F1
#
_entry.id   AF-A0A7K4B8S2-F1
#
_cell.length_a   1.000
_cell.length_b   1.000
_cell.length_c   1.000
_cell.angle_alpha   90.00
_cell.angle_beta   90.00
_cell.angle_gamma   90.00
#
_symmetry.space_group_name_H-M   'P 1'
#
loop_
_entity.id
_entity.type
_entity.pdbx_description
1 polymer ?
#
loop_
_entity_poly.entity_id
_entity_poly.type
_entity_poly.pdbx_seq_one_letter_code
_entity_poly.pdbx_strand_id
1 'polypeptide(L)'
;MSSQEGTFSVYQYNPQTFTPVFADPTIFVGESLAFIICPKSYSGPEIPYIHKFTEKPYSYVNLLKGLDWILLQHPDIVHISLGPGKIQDDDPINLALLMFYLMNIPVVVAAGNNGLGGEGTLQALATHPTIISVGATDKNRKILDISSRGQEHGPTVTVVTDGSSNSDTYPPSTSFAAPKVTGLVMYLTSYLNFLIAEICDLQKNEKWSSLINSPIIGALDTGYDSNLAFHDNLEKIYLKKEYSSIRMFRTDKEREWYTGYSLFLRACGIEKINPVSPDIIKRCLEISAKPIPGESILAMGAGYIDGECVDELLNGITPEQLTRLLFPNVLSDTRYTDLVQECNQKLGFLPNTKTLDALKNYIGAGHRLVVARVLEGDGPHGTTVLSNFSHIISRNRGTVVEIGDGNIEGEKMIDMTKSHQYM
;
A
#
# COMPACT_ATOMS: atom_id res chain seq x y z
N MET A 1 -23.11 -25.72 20.29
CA MET A 1 -23.67 -24.45 20.81
C MET A 1 -24.48 -23.83 19.68
N SER A 2 -25.70 -23.38 19.99
CA SER A 2 -26.79 -23.10 19.06
C SER A 2 -26.49 -22.00 18.04
N SER A 3 -26.86 -22.26 16.78
CA SER A 3 -26.93 -21.30 15.68
C SER A 3 -27.82 -20.10 16.03
N GLN A 4 -27.30 -18.89 15.84
CA GLN A 4 -28.12 -17.68 15.78
C GLN A 4 -28.05 -17.12 14.36
N GLU A 5 -29.20 -17.09 13.69
CA GLU A 5 -29.42 -16.48 12.39
C GLU A 5 -29.44 -14.94 12.53
N GLY A 6 -28.82 -14.21 11.60
CA GLY A 6 -28.85 -12.75 11.55
C GLY A 6 -29.24 -12.26 10.16
N THR A 7 -30.25 -11.38 10.09
CA THR A 7 -30.62 -10.63 8.88
C THR A 7 -30.17 -9.18 9.04
N PHE A 8 -29.54 -8.58 8.02
CA PHE A 8 -29.19 -7.15 8.03
C PHE A 8 -29.87 -6.38 6.89
N SER A 9 -30.08 -5.08 7.10
CA SER A 9 -30.57 -4.11 6.13
C SER A 9 -29.69 -2.86 6.19
N VAL A 10 -29.31 -2.32 5.04
CA VAL A 10 -28.47 -1.11 4.91
C VAL A 10 -29.34 0.04 4.37
N TYR A 11 -29.18 1.26 4.91
CA TYR A 11 -29.97 2.44 4.54
C TYR A 11 -29.08 3.64 4.12
N GLN A 12 -29.62 4.50 3.26
CA GLN A 12 -29.05 5.72 2.63
C GLN A 12 -28.80 6.90 3.62
N TYR A 13 -27.87 7.84 3.35
CA TYR A 13 -27.82 9.14 4.06
C TYR A 13 -27.29 10.36 3.23
N ASN A 14 -27.67 11.58 3.67
CA ASN A 14 -27.68 12.91 3.04
C ASN A 14 -26.55 13.87 3.56
N PRO A 15 -25.98 14.77 2.73
CA PRO A 15 -24.82 15.61 3.07
C PRO A 15 -25.12 16.76 4.03
N GLN A 16 -24.52 16.75 5.25
CA GLN A 16 -24.00 17.96 5.92
C GLN A 16 -23.32 17.76 7.29
N THR A 17 -23.27 16.56 7.88
CA THR A 17 -22.57 16.33 9.16
C THR A 17 -21.94 14.94 9.20
N PHE A 18 -20.81 14.78 9.93
CA PHE A 18 -20.22 13.45 10.18
C PHE A 18 -21.23 12.73 11.08
N THR A 19 -21.91 11.72 10.58
CA THR A 19 -22.76 10.86 11.39
C THR A 19 -22.62 9.44 10.84
N PRO A 20 -22.10 8.48 11.63
CA PRO A 20 -22.01 7.08 11.19
C PRO A 20 -23.40 6.54 10.86
N VAL A 21 -23.53 5.76 9.79
CA VAL A 21 -24.78 5.04 9.48
C VAL A 21 -24.81 3.78 10.33
N PHE A 22 -25.45 3.87 11.50
CA PHE A 22 -25.62 2.72 12.40
C PHE A 22 -26.74 1.80 11.88
N ALA A 23 -26.49 0.49 11.91
CA ALA A 23 -27.57 -0.49 11.93
C ALA A 23 -28.44 -0.28 13.19
N ASP A 24 -29.73 -0.64 13.13
CA ASP A 24 -30.66 -0.55 14.25
C ASP A 24 -30.07 -1.25 15.51
N PRO A 25 -29.80 -0.49 16.59
CA PRO A 25 -29.19 -1.03 17.80
C PRO A 25 -30.09 -2.01 18.57
N THR A 26 -31.38 -2.11 18.24
CA THR A 26 -32.29 -3.07 18.90
C THR A 26 -32.12 -4.52 18.38
N ILE A 27 -31.38 -4.72 17.29
CA ILE A 27 -31.10 -6.03 16.69
C ILE A 27 -29.77 -6.62 17.19
N PHE A 28 -28.96 -5.83 17.90
CA PHE A 28 -27.66 -6.24 18.42
C PHE A 28 -27.58 -6.15 19.94
N VAL A 29 -27.30 -7.29 20.59
CA VAL A 29 -26.75 -7.31 21.95
C VAL A 29 -25.23 -7.31 21.82
N GLY A 30 -24.62 -6.12 21.83
CA GLY A 30 -23.17 -5.94 21.81
C GLY A 30 -22.76 -4.65 21.10
N GLU A 31 -21.99 -3.80 21.78
CA GLU A 31 -21.56 -2.50 21.26
C GLU A 31 -20.67 -2.64 20.01
N SER A 32 -20.95 -1.82 19.00
CA SER A 32 -20.10 -1.47 17.85
C SER A 32 -20.01 -2.47 16.68
N LEU A 33 -20.87 -2.28 15.68
CA LEU A 33 -20.63 -2.69 14.29
C LEU A 33 -20.78 -1.46 13.40
N ALA A 34 -19.69 -0.90 12.90
CA ALA A 34 -19.78 0.09 11.84
C ALA A 34 -19.78 -0.65 10.49
N PHE A 35 -20.88 -0.48 9.75
CA PHE A 35 -20.96 -0.79 8.33
C PHE A 35 -20.73 0.50 7.54
N ILE A 36 -20.01 0.37 6.42
CA ILE A 36 -19.88 1.31 5.30
C ILE A 36 -19.73 2.77 5.74
N ILE A 37 -18.51 3.13 6.12
CA ILE A 37 -18.15 4.53 6.35
C ILE A 37 -17.86 5.18 4.99
N CYS A 38 -18.88 5.79 4.37
CA CYS A 38 -18.66 6.69 3.24
C CYS A 38 -17.92 7.96 3.73
N PRO A 39 -16.77 8.33 3.12
CA PRO A 39 -16.08 9.55 3.50
C PRO A 39 -16.95 10.78 3.21
N LYS A 40 -16.90 11.77 4.11
CA LYS A 40 -17.64 13.05 4.06
C LYS A 40 -17.59 13.79 2.71
N SER A 41 -16.62 13.48 1.86
CA SER A 41 -16.26 14.19 0.63
C SER A 41 -16.56 13.39 -0.65
N TYR A 42 -17.19 12.22 -0.57
CA TYR A 42 -17.56 11.49 -1.79
C TYR A 42 -18.75 12.17 -2.49
N SER A 43 -18.50 12.69 -3.69
CA SER A 43 -19.49 13.35 -4.57
C SER A 43 -19.86 12.49 -5.79
N GLY A 44 -19.60 11.18 -5.74
CA GLY A 44 -19.93 10.24 -6.80
C GLY A 44 -21.43 9.89 -6.87
N PRO A 45 -21.84 9.08 -7.86
CA PRO A 45 -23.24 8.69 -8.05
C PRO A 45 -23.80 7.97 -6.81
N GLU A 46 -25.10 8.15 -6.54
CA GLU A 46 -25.80 7.40 -5.51
C GLU A 46 -25.63 5.89 -5.75
N ILE A 47 -25.11 5.16 -4.77
CA ILE A 47 -25.03 3.70 -4.79
C ILE A 47 -26.20 3.18 -3.95
N PRO A 48 -27.37 2.84 -4.54
CA PRO A 48 -28.46 2.24 -3.79
C PRO A 48 -28.03 0.85 -3.31
N TYR A 49 -27.81 0.69 -2.01
CA TYR A 49 -27.40 -0.58 -1.41
C TYR A 49 -28.49 -1.09 -0.45
N ILE A 50 -29.36 -1.98 -0.95
CA ILE A 50 -30.32 -2.73 -0.14
C ILE A 50 -30.02 -4.21 -0.37
N HIS A 51 -29.18 -4.81 0.47
CA HIS A 51 -28.93 -6.24 0.42
C HIS A 51 -29.55 -6.92 1.65
N LYS A 52 -30.31 -7.99 1.41
CA LYS A 52 -30.91 -8.83 2.44
C LYS A 52 -30.00 -10.04 2.62
N PHE A 53 -29.31 -10.11 3.76
CA PHE A 53 -28.30 -11.14 3.99
C PHE A 53 -28.94 -12.53 4.18
N THR A 54 -28.45 -13.52 3.45
CA THR A 54 -28.52 -14.92 3.86
C THR A 54 -27.50 -15.17 4.97
N GLU A 55 -27.69 -16.18 5.81
CA GLU A 55 -26.70 -16.58 6.82
C GLU A 55 -25.29 -16.68 6.22
N LYS A 56 -24.32 -16.00 6.86
CA LYS A 56 -22.89 -16.03 6.50
C LYS A 56 -22.10 -16.69 7.62
N PRO A 57 -20.99 -17.39 7.30
CA PRO A 57 -20.15 -18.01 8.31
C PRO A 57 -19.48 -16.96 9.22
N TYR A 58 -19.16 -17.34 10.46
CA TYR A 58 -18.52 -16.46 11.45
C TYR A 58 -17.23 -15.80 10.93
N SER A 59 -16.42 -16.55 10.19
CA SER A 59 -15.18 -16.07 9.57
C SER A 59 -15.39 -14.91 8.60
N TYR A 60 -16.51 -14.89 7.88
CA TYR A 60 -16.88 -13.79 6.98
C TYR A 60 -17.19 -12.51 7.77
N VAL A 61 -17.94 -12.64 8.87
CA VAL A 61 -18.28 -11.50 9.74
C VAL A 61 -17.01 -10.93 10.40
N ASN A 62 -16.09 -11.79 10.85
CA ASN A 62 -14.82 -11.36 11.43
C ASN A 62 -13.93 -10.65 10.42
N LEU A 63 -13.93 -11.07 9.16
CA LEU A 63 -13.22 -10.39 8.08
C LEU A 63 -13.76 -8.96 7.92
N LEU A 64 -15.08 -8.79 7.82
CA LEU A 64 -15.70 -7.47 7.72
C LEU A 64 -15.40 -6.57 8.93
N LYS A 65 -15.55 -7.10 10.14
CA LYS A 65 -15.19 -6.40 11.39
C LYS A 65 -13.72 -5.96 11.40
N GLY A 66 -12.84 -6.80 10.86
CA GLY A 66 -11.41 -6.48 10.81
C GLY A 66 -11.09 -5.37 9.81
N LEU A 67 -11.78 -5.33 8.66
CA LEU A 67 -11.65 -4.22 7.71
C LEU A 67 -12.11 -2.90 8.32
N ASP A 68 -13.24 -2.90 9.04
CA ASP A 68 -13.76 -1.72 9.74
C ASP A 68 -12.79 -1.24 10.84
N TRP A 69 -12.33 -2.16 11.69
CA TRP A 69 -11.35 -1.82 12.73
C TRP A 69 -10.04 -1.27 12.14
N ILE A 70 -9.54 -1.88 11.06
CA ILE A 70 -8.34 -1.41 10.34
C ILE A 70 -8.56 0.03 9.86
N LEU A 71 -9.70 0.34 9.26
CA LEU A 71 -10.01 1.69 8.78
C LEU A 71 -9.97 2.73 9.90
N LEU A 72 -10.49 2.38 11.10
CA LEU A 72 -10.43 3.24 12.29
C LEU A 72 -8.99 3.51 12.79
N GLN A 73 -8.00 2.70 12.38
CA GLN A 73 -6.59 2.94 12.70
C GLN A 73 -5.92 3.95 11.76
N HIS A 74 -6.64 4.49 10.79
CA HIS A 74 -6.15 5.41 9.75
C HIS A 74 -4.91 4.84 9.02
N PRO A 75 -5.03 3.68 8.37
CA PRO A 75 -3.91 3.03 7.71
C PRO A 75 -3.53 3.80 6.44
N ASP A 76 -2.25 3.85 6.14
CA ASP A 76 -1.76 4.30 4.84
C ASP A 76 -1.88 3.17 3.81
N ILE A 77 -1.79 1.90 4.26
CA ILE A 77 -1.78 0.71 3.41
C ILE A 77 -2.52 -0.41 4.11
N VAL A 78 -3.29 -1.20 3.36
CA VAL A 78 -3.94 -2.41 3.88
C VAL A 78 -3.31 -3.66 3.28
N HIS A 79 -3.01 -4.63 4.14
CA HIS A 79 -2.51 -5.94 3.77
C HIS A 79 -3.54 -7.02 4.12
N ILE A 80 -3.84 -7.90 3.16
CA ILE A 80 -4.76 -9.02 3.37
C ILE A 80 -4.17 -10.29 2.78
N SER A 81 -3.87 -11.27 3.63
CA SER A 81 -3.38 -12.59 3.22
C SER A 81 -4.39 -13.71 3.53
N LEU A 82 -5.67 -13.41 3.39
CA LEU A 82 -6.80 -14.31 3.59
C LEU A 82 -7.95 -13.90 2.67
N GLY A 83 -8.96 -14.77 2.56
CA GLY A 83 -10.21 -14.41 1.91
C GLY A 83 -11.13 -15.60 1.67
N PRO A 84 -12.45 -15.35 1.52
CA PRO A 84 -13.39 -16.35 1.03
C PRO A 84 -13.03 -16.82 -0.39
N GLY A 85 -13.43 -18.04 -0.72
CA GLY A 85 -13.22 -18.60 -2.05
C GLY A 85 -14.04 -17.89 -3.15
N LYS A 86 -15.23 -17.39 -2.84
CA LYS A 86 -16.09 -16.62 -3.75
C LYS A 86 -16.92 -15.59 -2.97
N ILE A 87 -17.15 -14.43 -3.57
CA ILE A 87 -18.10 -13.39 -3.13
C ILE A 87 -18.85 -12.85 -4.35
N GLN A 88 -20.02 -12.26 -4.13
CA GLN A 88 -20.79 -11.59 -5.20
C GLN A 88 -20.21 -10.18 -5.44
N ASP A 89 -20.48 -9.59 -6.60
CA ASP A 89 -19.95 -8.26 -6.94
C ASP A 89 -20.43 -7.19 -5.94
N ASP A 90 -21.69 -7.27 -5.50
CA ASP A 90 -22.30 -6.40 -4.51
C ASP A 90 -22.05 -6.85 -3.07
N ASP A 91 -21.07 -7.71 -2.80
CA ASP A 91 -20.74 -8.14 -1.44
C ASP A 91 -20.15 -6.97 -0.61
N PRO A 92 -20.54 -6.81 0.67
CA PRO A 92 -20.00 -5.74 1.53
C PRO A 92 -18.47 -5.72 1.63
N ILE A 93 -17.79 -6.86 1.45
CA ILE A 93 -16.33 -6.90 1.41
C ILE A 93 -15.82 -6.10 0.20
N ASN A 94 -16.43 -6.26 -0.98
CA ASN A 94 -16.06 -5.49 -2.18
C ASN A 94 -16.29 -3.99 -1.96
N LEU A 95 -17.39 -3.62 -1.32
CA LEU A 95 -17.66 -2.22 -0.99
C LEU A 95 -16.60 -1.65 -0.02
N ALA A 96 -16.16 -2.43 0.96
CA ALA A 96 -15.06 -2.02 1.84
C ALA A 96 -13.74 -1.84 1.07
N LEU A 97 -13.40 -2.75 0.14
CA LEU A 97 -12.22 -2.63 -0.72
C LEU A 97 -12.29 -1.38 -1.63
N LEU A 98 -13.47 -1.08 -2.17
CA LEU A 98 -13.72 0.14 -2.93
C LEU A 98 -13.56 1.39 -2.06
N MET A 99 -13.99 1.36 -0.79
CA MET A 99 -13.83 2.50 0.13
C MET A 99 -12.37 2.82 0.40
N PHE A 100 -11.52 1.81 0.67
CA PHE A 100 -10.07 2.03 0.79
C PHE A 100 -9.50 2.69 -0.46
N TYR A 101 -9.88 2.20 -1.65
CA TYR A 101 -9.45 2.80 -2.91
C TYR A 101 -9.86 4.27 -3.05
N LEU A 102 -11.12 4.60 -2.76
CA LEU A 102 -11.64 5.97 -2.82
C LEU A 102 -10.99 6.91 -1.77
N MET A 103 -10.43 6.34 -0.70
CA MET A 103 -9.67 7.06 0.32
C MET A 103 -8.17 7.17 0.00
N ASN A 104 -7.76 6.75 -1.20
CA ASN A 104 -6.36 6.65 -1.63
C ASN A 104 -5.50 5.69 -0.80
N ILE A 105 -6.11 4.66 -0.21
CA ILE A 105 -5.42 3.63 0.57
C ILE A 105 -5.24 2.39 -0.31
N PRO A 106 -4.01 2.07 -0.78
CA PRO A 106 -3.78 0.85 -1.54
C PRO A 106 -4.00 -0.39 -0.67
N VAL A 107 -4.67 -1.39 -1.26
CA VAL A 107 -4.91 -2.70 -0.63
C VAL A 107 -4.11 -3.76 -1.37
N VAL A 108 -3.24 -4.47 -0.65
CA VAL A 108 -2.42 -5.56 -1.17
C VAL A 108 -2.99 -6.89 -0.71
N VAL A 109 -3.30 -7.76 -1.67
CA VAL A 109 -4.00 -9.02 -1.43
C VAL A 109 -3.21 -10.19 -2.01
N ALA A 110 -3.03 -11.26 -1.23
CA ALA A 110 -2.47 -12.50 -1.75
C ALA A 110 -3.40 -13.11 -2.82
N ALA A 111 -2.84 -13.55 -3.95
CA ALA A 111 -3.62 -14.10 -5.06
C ALA A 111 -4.36 -15.39 -4.70
N GLY A 112 -3.85 -16.16 -3.73
CA GLY A 112 -4.37 -17.47 -3.34
C GLY A 112 -3.48 -18.62 -3.78
N ASN A 113 -3.71 -19.80 -3.20
CA ASN A 113 -2.87 -20.99 -3.40
C ASN A 113 -3.58 -22.10 -4.19
N ASN A 114 -4.49 -21.73 -5.11
CA ASN A 114 -5.31 -22.66 -5.87
C ASN A 114 -4.85 -22.81 -7.34
N GLY A 115 -3.62 -22.45 -7.67
CA GLY A 115 -3.07 -22.42 -9.04
C GLY A 115 -3.12 -23.72 -9.82
N LEU A 116 -3.13 -24.88 -9.12
CA LEU A 116 -3.30 -26.20 -9.74
C LEU A 116 -4.66 -26.36 -10.43
N GLY A 117 -5.65 -25.52 -10.09
CA GLY A 117 -6.94 -25.46 -10.76
C GLY A 117 -6.91 -24.77 -12.13
N GLY A 118 -5.77 -24.19 -12.53
CA GLY A 118 -5.61 -23.49 -13.80
C GLY A 118 -6.00 -22.01 -13.73
N GLU A 119 -6.54 -21.49 -14.83
CA GLU A 119 -7.00 -20.10 -14.96
C GLU A 119 -8.23 -19.81 -14.09
N GLY A 120 -8.41 -18.55 -13.70
CA GLY A 120 -9.56 -18.11 -12.89
C GLY A 120 -9.55 -18.65 -11.46
N THR A 121 -8.37 -18.90 -10.89
CA THR A 121 -8.18 -19.48 -9.55
C THR A 121 -7.83 -18.46 -8.48
N LEU A 122 -7.79 -17.16 -8.83
CA LEU A 122 -7.66 -16.07 -7.86
C LEU A 122 -8.70 -16.19 -6.74
N GLN A 123 -8.27 -15.94 -5.50
CA GLN A 123 -9.23 -15.80 -4.40
C GLN A 123 -10.10 -14.55 -4.57
N ALA A 124 -11.27 -14.54 -3.93
CA ALA A 124 -12.33 -13.59 -4.26
C ALA A 124 -11.98 -12.12 -3.98
N LEU A 125 -11.12 -11.82 -3.01
CA LEU A 125 -10.65 -10.45 -2.77
C LEU A 125 -9.62 -10.02 -3.82
N ALA A 126 -8.81 -10.98 -4.29
CA ALA A 126 -7.74 -10.76 -5.25
C ALA A 126 -8.26 -10.53 -6.68
N THR A 127 -9.57 -10.69 -6.92
CA THR A 127 -10.23 -10.36 -8.19
C THR A 127 -10.75 -8.93 -8.25
N HIS A 128 -10.77 -8.19 -7.13
CA HIS A 128 -11.31 -6.84 -7.11
C HIS A 128 -10.44 -5.87 -7.94
N PRO A 129 -11.00 -5.03 -8.83
CA PRO A 129 -10.21 -4.26 -9.78
C PRO A 129 -9.30 -3.20 -9.13
N THR A 130 -9.68 -2.73 -7.94
CA THR A 130 -8.99 -1.65 -7.22
C THR A 130 -7.84 -2.11 -6.33
N ILE A 131 -7.60 -3.42 -6.22
CA ILE A 131 -6.55 -3.97 -5.35
C ILE A 131 -5.27 -4.29 -6.12
N ILE A 132 -4.21 -4.55 -5.37
CA ILE A 132 -2.93 -5.07 -5.84
C ILE A 132 -2.87 -6.57 -5.51
N SER A 133 -3.03 -7.41 -6.53
CA SER A 133 -3.05 -8.88 -6.41
C SER A 133 -1.63 -9.44 -6.55
N VAL A 134 -1.22 -10.28 -5.60
CA VAL A 134 0.18 -10.75 -5.51
C VAL A 134 0.27 -12.27 -5.63
N GLY A 135 0.85 -12.74 -6.73
CA GLY A 135 1.22 -14.15 -6.90
C GLY A 135 2.62 -14.44 -6.36
N ALA A 136 3.02 -15.71 -6.40
CA ALA A 136 4.27 -16.18 -5.79
C ALA A 136 5.17 -16.95 -6.75
N THR A 137 6.47 -16.70 -6.62
CA THR A 137 7.54 -17.50 -7.22
C THR A 137 8.32 -18.26 -6.14
N ASP A 138 9.18 -19.18 -6.56
CA ASP A 138 10.30 -19.64 -5.73
C ASP A 138 11.46 -18.63 -5.78
N LYS A 139 12.54 -18.94 -5.05
CA LYS A 139 13.79 -18.15 -5.02
C LYS A 139 14.51 -18.05 -6.37
N ASN A 140 14.19 -18.91 -7.33
CA ASN A 140 14.76 -18.89 -8.68
C ASN A 140 13.86 -18.14 -9.67
N ARG A 141 12.85 -17.41 -9.18
CA ARG A 141 11.86 -16.67 -9.99
C ARG A 141 10.97 -17.57 -10.85
N LYS A 142 10.85 -18.86 -10.52
CA LYS A 142 9.86 -19.74 -11.14
C LYS A 142 8.52 -19.57 -10.43
N ILE A 143 7.42 -19.35 -11.16
CA ILE A 143 6.08 -19.26 -10.57
C ILE A 143 5.76 -20.57 -9.86
N LEU A 144 5.21 -20.48 -8.65
CA LEU A 144 4.78 -21.66 -7.91
C LEU A 144 3.55 -22.28 -8.57
N ASP A 145 3.52 -23.61 -8.71
CA ASP A 145 2.38 -24.33 -9.29
C ASP A 145 1.08 -24.05 -8.53
N ILE A 146 1.19 -23.79 -7.22
CA ILE A 146 0.06 -23.42 -6.35
C ILE A 146 -0.35 -21.96 -6.47
N SER A 147 0.45 -21.07 -7.05
CA SER A 147 0.09 -19.65 -7.15
C SER A 147 -1.14 -19.50 -8.03
N SER A 148 -2.23 -18.99 -7.46
CA SER A 148 -3.47 -18.72 -8.18
C SER A 148 -3.24 -17.81 -9.39
N ARG A 149 -4.04 -18.02 -10.43
CA ARG A 149 -3.88 -17.40 -11.75
C ARG A 149 -5.14 -16.63 -12.13
N GLY A 150 -4.93 -15.54 -12.87
CA GLY A 150 -5.98 -14.76 -13.50
C GLY A 150 -6.78 -15.54 -14.54
N GLN A 151 -7.75 -14.87 -15.14
CA GLN A 151 -8.60 -15.41 -16.18
C GLN A 151 -8.46 -14.58 -17.46
N GLU A 152 -8.48 -15.22 -18.64
CA GLU A 152 -8.55 -14.51 -19.90
C GLU A 152 -9.77 -13.57 -19.94
N HIS A 153 -9.56 -12.31 -20.34
CA HIS A 153 -10.57 -11.24 -20.30
C HIS A 153 -11.18 -10.97 -18.90
N GLY A 154 -10.52 -11.43 -17.83
CA GLY A 154 -10.96 -11.25 -16.45
C GLY A 154 -9.86 -10.65 -15.56
N PRO A 155 -10.05 -10.70 -14.24
CA PRO A 155 -9.06 -10.24 -13.28
C PRO A 155 -7.74 -11.00 -13.41
N THR A 156 -6.62 -10.29 -13.26
CA THR A 156 -5.27 -10.85 -13.32
C THR A 156 -4.50 -10.57 -12.04
N VAL A 157 -3.44 -11.35 -11.82
CA VAL A 157 -2.39 -10.99 -10.86
C VAL A 157 -1.78 -9.64 -11.28
N THR A 158 -1.45 -8.77 -10.32
CA THR A 158 -0.75 -7.51 -10.61
C THR A 158 0.74 -7.78 -10.85
N VAL A 159 1.39 -8.43 -9.89
CA VAL A 159 2.82 -8.77 -9.90
C VAL A 159 3.07 -10.06 -9.12
N VAL A 160 4.21 -10.70 -9.36
CA VAL A 160 4.68 -11.84 -8.58
C VAL A 160 6.00 -11.52 -7.87
N THR A 161 6.24 -12.13 -6.72
CA THR A 161 7.54 -12.04 -6.03
C THR A 161 7.84 -13.36 -5.31
N ASP A 162 9.03 -13.48 -4.73
CA ASP A 162 9.45 -14.68 -4.00
C ASP A 162 8.50 -14.98 -2.84
N GLY A 163 7.85 -16.14 -2.88
CA GLY A 163 6.92 -16.61 -1.86
C GLY A 163 7.61 -17.31 -0.68
N SER A 164 8.93 -17.29 -0.56
CA SER A 164 9.62 -17.93 0.57
C SER A 164 9.36 -17.19 1.89
N SER A 165 9.15 -17.94 2.98
CA SER A 165 9.04 -17.40 4.34
C SER A 165 10.42 -17.13 4.96
N ASN A 166 10.47 -16.23 5.94
CA ASN A 166 11.67 -15.98 6.76
C ASN A 166 11.96 -17.11 7.78
N SER A 167 11.21 -18.21 7.68
CA SER A 167 11.30 -19.38 8.53
C SER A 167 11.36 -20.60 7.63
N ASP A 168 12.21 -21.57 7.95
CA ASP A 168 12.30 -22.85 7.23
C ASP A 168 11.11 -23.77 7.50
N THR A 169 10.17 -23.36 8.36
CA THR A 169 9.01 -24.18 8.75
C THR A 169 7.90 -24.18 7.71
N TYR A 170 7.78 -23.14 6.88
CA TYR A 170 6.67 -23.00 5.95
C TYR A 170 7.15 -23.09 4.49
N PRO A 171 6.42 -23.82 3.63
CA PRO A 171 6.73 -23.84 2.21
C PRO A 171 6.39 -22.48 1.57
N PRO A 172 7.03 -22.13 0.44
CA PRO A 172 6.71 -20.90 -0.28
C PRO A 172 5.23 -20.80 -0.67
N SER A 173 4.64 -19.60 -0.57
CA SER A 173 3.23 -19.35 -0.92
C SER A 173 2.91 -17.88 -1.22
N THR A 174 1.71 -17.61 -1.74
CA THR A 174 1.24 -16.23 -1.98
C THR A 174 1.10 -15.42 -0.69
N SER A 175 0.87 -16.08 0.45
CA SER A 175 0.81 -15.44 1.76
C SER A 175 2.14 -14.86 2.22
N PHE A 176 3.27 -15.36 1.71
CA PHE A 176 4.61 -14.85 2.01
C PHE A 176 5.13 -13.88 0.94
N ALA A 177 4.54 -13.89 -0.26
CA ALA A 177 4.82 -12.96 -1.34
C ALA A 177 4.07 -11.61 -1.16
N ALA A 178 2.78 -11.64 -0.79
CA ALA A 178 1.98 -10.45 -0.55
C ALA A 178 2.58 -9.44 0.47
N PRO A 179 3.10 -9.86 1.63
CA PRO A 179 3.74 -8.92 2.57
C PRO A 179 5.02 -8.30 2.01
N LYS A 180 5.78 -9.02 1.18
CA LYS A 180 6.96 -8.47 0.48
C LYS A 180 6.53 -7.32 -0.45
N VAL A 181 5.50 -7.51 -1.27
CA VAL A 181 4.94 -6.43 -2.10
C VAL A 181 4.33 -5.30 -1.25
N THR A 182 3.74 -5.60 -0.10
CA THR A 182 3.25 -4.56 0.83
C THR A 182 4.40 -3.64 1.30
N GLY A 183 5.60 -4.20 1.54
CA GLY A 183 6.81 -3.41 1.81
C GLY A 183 7.19 -2.49 0.63
N LEU A 184 7.09 -2.97 -0.61
CA LEU A 184 7.30 -2.12 -1.80
C LEU A 184 6.27 -0.99 -1.91
N VAL A 185 5.00 -1.30 -1.65
CA VAL A 185 3.91 -0.31 -1.64
C VAL A 185 4.15 0.75 -0.57
N MET A 186 4.65 0.37 0.60
CA MET A 186 5.08 1.29 1.65
C MET A 186 6.17 2.23 1.16
N TYR A 187 7.22 1.68 0.56
CA TYR A 187 8.31 2.49 0.01
C TYR A 187 7.83 3.46 -1.07
N LEU A 188 7.06 2.98 -2.04
CA LEU A 188 6.49 3.81 -3.11
C LEU A 188 5.57 4.91 -2.58
N THR A 189 4.66 4.56 -1.67
CA THR A 189 3.69 5.51 -1.08
C THR A 189 4.41 6.61 -0.32
N SER A 190 5.37 6.26 0.54
CA SER A 190 6.14 7.25 1.30
C SER A 190 6.98 8.13 0.38
N TYR A 191 7.64 7.57 -0.63
CA TYR A 191 8.49 8.34 -1.53
C TYR A 191 7.70 9.27 -2.45
N LEU A 192 6.62 8.80 -3.04
CA LEU A 192 5.80 9.60 -3.95
C LEU A 192 5.04 10.71 -3.20
N ASN A 193 4.55 10.45 -1.99
CA ASN A 193 3.96 11.51 -1.17
C ASN A 193 4.99 12.58 -0.82
N PHE A 194 6.20 12.17 -0.45
CA PHE A 194 7.32 13.10 -0.27
C PHE A 194 7.57 13.90 -1.55
N LEU A 195 7.76 13.24 -2.69
CA LEU A 195 8.06 13.89 -3.97
C LEU A 195 6.97 14.88 -4.40
N ILE A 196 5.69 14.53 -4.23
CA ILE A 196 4.57 15.44 -4.51
C ILE A 196 4.62 16.66 -3.58
N ALA A 197 4.91 16.46 -2.29
CA ALA A 197 5.09 17.57 -1.35
C ALA A 197 6.25 18.48 -1.78
N GLU A 198 7.38 17.92 -2.23
CA GLU A 198 8.53 18.68 -2.75
C GLU A 198 8.17 19.54 -3.97
N ILE A 199 7.39 18.98 -4.91
CA ILE A 199 6.98 19.68 -6.15
C ILE A 199 5.96 20.80 -5.86
N CYS A 200 5.08 20.59 -4.87
CA CYS A 200 4.06 21.57 -4.49
C CYS A 200 4.62 22.70 -3.61
N ASP A 201 5.71 22.45 -2.87
CA ASP A 201 6.28 23.39 -1.90
C ASP A 201 7.19 24.45 -2.53
N LEU A 202 6.60 25.42 -3.24
CA LEU A 202 7.33 26.48 -3.95
C LEU A 202 7.56 27.78 -3.14
N GLN A 203 7.08 27.88 -1.88
CA GLN A 203 6.93 29.20 -1.22
C GLN A 203 7.33 29.30 0.26
N LYS A 204 7.95 28.29 0.88
CA LYS A 204 8.43 28.47 2.26
C LYS A 204 9.75 29.22 2.26
N ASN A 205 9.74 30.49 2.67
CA ASN A 205 10.94 31.32 2.86
C ASN A 205 11.84 30.84 4.03
N GLU A 206 11.61 29.64 4.57
CA GLU A 206 12.38 29.02 5.64
C GLU A 206 12.82 27.61 5.21
N LYS A 207 14.00 27.20 5.70
CA LYS A 207 14.67 25.90 5.53
C LYS A 207 13.81 24.84 4.81
N TRP A 208 13.97 24.80 3.49
CA TRP A 208 13.25 23.92 2.57
C TRP A 208 13.42 22.45 2.99
N SER A 209 12.43 21.92 3.70
CA SER A 209 12.41 20.57 4.26
C SER A 209 11.00 20.01 4.33
N SER A 210 10.89 18.69 4.10
CA SER A 210 9.63 17.95 4.21
C SER A 210 9.67 16.98 5.37
N LEU A 211 8.50 16.81 5.99
CA LEU A 211 8.29 15.83 7.05
C LEU A 211 7.73 14.56 6.42
N ILE A 212 8.35 13.42 6.72
CA ILE A 212 7.83 12.11 6.37
C ILE A 212 7.42 11.45 7.67
N ASN A 213 6.15 11.09 7.77
CA ASN A 213 5.62 10.36 8.91
C ASN A 213 5.86 8.86 8.74
N SER A 214 5.91 8.16 9.86
CA SER A 214 5.91 6.70 9.87
C SER A 214 4.63 6.18 9.22
N PRO A 215 4.73 5.33 8.17
CA PRO A 215 3.55 4.76 7.55
C PRO A 215 2.89 3.72 8.47
N ILE A 216 1.56 3.65 8.40
CA ILE A 216 0.71 2.71 9.13
C ILE A 216 0.25 1.61 8.17
N ILE A 217 0.68 0.37 8.43
CA ILE A 217 0.17 -0.82 7.75
C ILE A 217 -0.96 -1.42 8.58
N GLY A 218 -2.16 -1.48 8.01
CA GLY A 218 -3.27 -2.26 8.54
C GLY A 218 -3.27 -3.68 7.98
N ALA A 219 -2.96 -4.68 8.79
CA ALA A 219 -2.93 -6.07 8.36
C ALA A 219 -4.12 -6.87 8.89
N LEU A 220 -4.77 -7.62 7.99
CA LEU A 220 -5.84 -8.55 8.32
C LEU A 220 -5.31 -9.99 8.25
N ASP A 221 -5.24 -10.67 9.40
CA ASP A 221 -4.65 -12.02 9.51
C ASP A 221 -5.70 -13.14 9.67
N THR A 222 -6.64 -12.99 10.62
CA THR A 222 -7.76 -13.94 10.81
C THR A 222 -9.13 -13.29 11.08
N GLY A 223 -9.19 -11.95 11.06
CA GLY A 223 -10.40 -11.15 11.29
C GLY A 223 -10.35 -10.36 12.61
N TYR A 224 -11.49 -9.83 13.07
CA TYR A 224 -11.60 -9.12 14.34
C TYR A 224 -12.84 -9.54 15.13
N ASP A 225 -12.67 -9.75 16.43
CA ASP A 225 -13.75 -10.00 17.39
C ASP A 225 -13.54 -9.12 18.63
N SER A 226 -14.45 -8.18 18.84
CA SER A 226 -14.42 -7.24 19.96
C SER A 226 -14.55 -7.90 21.34
N ASN A 227 -15.01 -9.16 21.40
CA ASN A 227 -15.18 -9.91 22.64
C ASN A 227 -13.95 -10.72 23.05
N LEU A 228 -12.97 -10.91 22.15
CA LEU A 228 -11.73 -11.61 22.45
C LEU A 228 -10.71 -10.59 22.95
N ALA A 229 -10.11 -10.87 24.11
CA ALA A 229 -9.14 -9.97 24.72
C ALA A 229 -7.99 -9.65 23.76
N PHE A 230 -7.75 -8.36 23.53
CA PHE A 230 -6.54 -7.88 22.88
C PHE A 230 -5.36 -8.32 23.74
N HIS A 231 -4.52 -9.23 23.24
CA HIS A 231 -3.28 -9.54 23.95
C HIS A 231 -2.26 -8.44 23.64
N ASP A 232 -2.13 -7.48 24.57
CA ASP A 232 -1.11 -6.40 24.65
C ASP A 232 0.33 -6.83 24.31
N ASN A 233 0.62 -8.13 24.33
CA ASN A 233 1.93 -8.65 23.98
C ASN A 233 2.26 -8.54 22.47
N LEU A 234 1.27 -8.37 21.58
CA LEU A 234 1.53 -8.18 20.14
C LEU A 234 1.98 -6.75 19.82
N GLU A 235 1.45 -5.73 20.50
CA GLU A 235 1.97 -4.35 20.44
C GLU A 235 3.48 -4.33 20.76
N LYS A 236 3.93 -5.10 21.76
CA LYS A 236 5.36 -5.18 22.13
C LYS A 236 6.23 -5.92 21.10
N ILE A 237 5.67 -6.78 20.26
CA ILE A 237 6.40 -7.54 19.23
C ILE A 237 6.59 -6.68 17.97
N TYR A 238 5.60 -5.85 17.63
CA TYR A 238 5.59 -5.05 16.40
C TYR A 238 6.04 -3.58 16.58
N LEU A 239 5.97 -3.02 17.80
CA LEU A 239 6.46 -1.68 18.13
C LEU A 239 7.93 -1.72 18.58
N LYS A 240 8.87 -1.93 17.66
CA LYS A 240 10.29 -1.69 17.95
C LYS A 240 10.76 -0.38 17.32
N LYS A 241 10.77 0.66 18.16
CA LYS A 241 11.19 2.06 17.95
C LYS A 241 10.30 2.87 16.99
N GLU A 242 9.34 3.55 17.60
CA GLU A 242 8.52 4.59 16.97
C GLU A 242 9.38 5.83 16.70
N TYR A 243 9.76 6.05 15.45
CA TYR A 243 10.07 7.39 15.01
C TYR A 243 8.78 7.96 14.42
N SER A 244 8.18 8.95 15.08
CA SER A 244 6.93 9.55 14.59
C SER A 244 7.09 10.20 13.22
N SER A 245 8.28 10.76 12.94
CA SER A 245 8.61 11.38 11.66
C SER A 245 10.12 11.55 11.46
N ILE A 246 10.54 11.75 10.21
CA ILE A 246 11.85 12.32 9.84
C ILE A 246 11.66 13.61 9.05
N ARG A 247 12.64 14.52 9.17
CA ARG A 247 12.73 15.73 8.37
C ARG A 247 13.85 15.57 7.35
N MET A 248 13.53 15.74 6.08
CA MET A 248 14.52 15.69 5.00
C MET A 248 14.75 17.10 4.46
N PHE A 249 16.02 17.50 4.28
CA PHE A 249 16.37 18.78 3.66
C PHE A 249 16.73 18.56 2.19
N ARG A 250 16.60 19.61 1.39
CA ARG A 250 16.91 19.58 -0.05
C ARG A 250 18.33 20.05 -0.28
N THR A 251 19.02 19.42 -1.23
CA THR A 251 20.19 20.01 -1.88
C THR A 251 19.77 21.14 -2.83
N ASP A 252 20.68 22.04 -3.18
CA ASP A 252 20.39 23.10 -4.16
C ASP A 252 20.00 22.52 -5.53
N LYS A 253 20.60 21.39 -5.92
CA LYS A 253 20.26 20.69 -7.17
C LYS A 253 18.85 20.11 -7.16
N GLU A 254 18.43 19.50 -6.05
CA GLU A 254 17.04 19.03 -5.91
C GLU A 254 16.06 20.21 -5.98
N ARG A 255 16.39 21.34 -5.33
CA ARG A 255 15.57 22.56 -5.39
C ARG A 255 15.38 23.07 -6.82
N GLU A 256 16.46 23.16 -7.58
CA GLU A 256 16.42 23.56 -8.99
C GLU A 256 15.56 22.60 -9.82
N TRP A 257 15.72 21.29 -9.59
CA TRP A 257 14.95 20.26 -10.27
C TRP A 257 13.45 20.37 -9.99
N TYR A 258 13.03 20.41 -8.71
CA TYR A 258 11.62 20.50 -8.33
C TYR A 258 10.97 21.79 -8.84
N THR A 259 11.71 22.91 -8.77
CA THR A 259 11.23 24.19 -9.30
C THR A 259 11.02 24.12 -10.81
N GLY A 260 11.99 23.58 -11.55
CA GLY A 260 11.89 23.42 -13.00
C GLY A 260 10.74 22.50 -13.41
N TYR A 261 10.57 21.38 -12.71
CA TYR A 261 9.50 20.42 -12.99
C TYR A 261 8.11 21.02 -12.68
N SER A 262 7.98 21.76 -11.58
CA SER A 262 6.73 22.45 -11.23
C SER A 262 6.34 23.51 -12.26
N LEU A 263 7.31 24.24 -12.82
CA LEU A 263 7.06 25.17 -13.94
C LEU A 263 6.63 24.44 -15.21
N PHE A 264 7.22 23.29 -15.53
CA PHE A 264 6.80 22.45 -16.64
C PHE A 264 5.35 21.95 -16.47
N LEU A 265 4.97 21.49 -15.27
CA LEU A 265 3.59 21.06 -14.99
C LEU A 265 2.60 22.20 -15.22
N ARG A 266 2.92 23.42 -14.77
CA ARG A 266 2.09 24.62 -15.02
C ARG A 266 1.95 24.93 -16.51
N ALA A 267 3.03 24.79 -17.28
CA ALA A 267 2.98 24.96 -18.74
C ALA A 267 2.09 23.91 -19.43
N CYS A 268 1.96 22.72 -18.84
CA CYS A 268 1.03 21.68 -19.28
C CYS A 268 -0.42 21.90 -18.78
N GLY A 269 -0.69 22.99 -18.04
CA GLY A 269 -2.01 23.27 -17.46
C GLY A 269 -2.30 22.49 -16.17
N ILE A 270 -1.29 21.89 -15.54
CA ILE A 270 -1.43 21.19 -14.26
C ILE A 270 -1.14 22.17 -13.13
N GLU A 271 -2.20 22.61 -12.46
CA GLU A 271 -2.10 23.54 -11.32
C GLU A 271 -2.12 22.84 -9.96
N LYS A 272 -2.67 21.62 -9.89
CA LYS A 272 -2.82 20.84 -8.67
C LYS A 272 -2.37 19.41 -8.90
N ILE A 273 -1.65 18.87 -7.92
CA ILE A 273 -1.23 17.48 -7.88
C ILE A 273 -2.11 16.78 -6.83
N ASN A 274 -2.82 15.74 -7.23
CA ASN A 274 -3.62 14.95 -6.30
C ASN A 274 -2.71 14.10 -5.40
N PRO A 275 -3.18 13.68 -4.20
CA PRO A 275 -2.48 12.69 -3.40
C PRO A 275 -2.19 11.40 -4.19
N VAL A 276 -1.17 10.65 -3.76
CA VAL A 276 -0.81 9.37 -4.37
C VAL A 276 -2.01 8.42 -4.30
N SER A 277 -2.52 8.00 -5.45
CA SER A 277 -3.64 7.05 -5.53
C SER A 277 -3.15 5.60 -5.68
N PRO A 278 -3.98 4.60 -5.36
CA PRO A 278 -3.67 3.19 -5.59
C PRO A 278 -3.30 2.88 -7.05
N ASP A 279 -3.87 3.60 -8.01
CA ASP A 279 -3.53 3.42 -9.44
C ASP A 279 -2.11 3.86 -9.76
N ILE A 280 -1.62 4.93 -9.13
CA ILE A 280 -0.23 5.38 -9.28
C ILE A 280 0.70 4.31 -8.71
N ILE A 281 0.39 3.79 -7.52
CA ILE A 281 1.17 2.71 -6.89
C ILE A 281 1.18 1.45 -7.77
N LYS A 282 0.00 1.01 -8.24
CA LYS A 282 -0.14 -0.15 -9.11
C LYS A 282 0.66 0.02 -10.40
N ARG A 283 0.59 1.20 -11.03
CA ARG A 283 1.41 1.54 -12.21
C ARG A 283 2.90 1.49 -11.93
N CYS A 284 3.37 2.00 -10.79
CA CYS A 284 4.78 1.90 -10.42
C CYS A 284 5.22 0.43 -10.31
N LEU A 285 4.42 -0.42 -9.65
CA LEU A 285 4.73 -1.86 -9.55
C LEU A 285 4.76 -2.51 -10.94
N GLU A 286 3.78 -2.24 -11.79
CA GLU A 286 3.67 -2.83 -13.13
C GLU A 286 4.82 -2.40 -14.06
N ILE A 287 5.25 -1.14 -14.00
CA ILE A 287 6.38 -0.62 -14.80
C ILE A 287 7.72 -1.15 -14.27
N SER A 288 7.86 -1.30 -12.95
CA SER A 288 9.07 -1.84 -12.32
C SER A 288 9.23 -3.34 -12.55
N ALA A 289 8.13 -4.09 -12.70
CA ALA A 289 8.17 -5.54 -12.79
C ALA A 289 8.93 -6.04 -14.03
N LYS A 290 9.70 -7.12 -13.87
CA LYS A 290 10.48 -7.77 -14.92
C LYS A 290 9.69 -8.99 -15.44
N PRO A 291 9.30 -9.03 -16.72
CA PRO A 291 8.61 -10.18 -17.29
C PRO A 291 9.40 -11.48 -17.10
N ILE A 292 8.71 -12.59 -16.81
CA ILE A 292 9.33 -13.91 -16.69
C ILE A 292 9.19 -14.62 -18.05
N PRO A 293 10.29 -14.89 -18.79
CA PRO A 293 10.21 -15.47 -20.12
C PRO A 293 9.52 -16.85 -20.10
N GLY A 294 8.55 -17.04 -20.99
CA GLY A 294 7.81 -18.30 -21.14
C GLY A 294 6.63 -18.46 -20.17
N GLU A 295 6.41 -17.53 -19.25
CA GLU A 295 5.26 -17.56 -18.34
C GLU A 295 4.06 -16.79 -18.90
N SER A 296 2.86 -17.24 -18.58
CA SER A 296 1.61 -16.58 -18.96
C SER A 296 1.39 -15.30 -18.15
N ILE A 297 0.90 -14.25 -18.80
CA ILE A 297 0.44 -13.01 -18.12
C ILE A 297 -0.62 -13.29 -17.06
N LEU A 298 -1.42 -14.35 -17.22
CA LEU A 298 -2.42 -14.76 -16.24
C LEU A 298 -1.77 -15.26 -14.94
N ALA A 299 -0.55 -15.81 -15.01
CA ALA A 299 0.19 -16.30 -13.86
C ALA A 299 1.11 -15.23 -13.25
N MET A 300 1.79 -14.43 -14.10
CA MET A 300 2.80 -13.47 -13.63
C MET A 300 2.32 -12.04 -13.47
N GLY A 301 1.17 -11.67 -14.02
CA GLY A 301 0.77 -10.27 -14.14
C GLY A 301 1.78 -9.49 -14.97
N ALA A 302 2.23 -8.34 -14.47
CA ALA A 302 3.30 -7.57 -15.09
C ALA A 302 4.70 -8.23 -14.99
N GLY A 303 4.87 -9.20 -14.09
CA GLY A 303 6.12 -9.94 -13.93
C GLY A 303 6.63 -10.00 -12.49
N TYR A 304 7.89 -10.42 -12.37
CA TYR A 304 8.60 -10.51 -11.09
C TYR A 304 9.00 -9.13 -10.59
N ILE A 305 8.81 -8.89 -9.29
CA ILE A 305 9.23 -7.63 -8.65
C ILE A 305 9.96 -7.88 -7.32
N ASP A 306 10.96 -7.05 -7.04
CA ASP A 306 11.68 -6.94 -5.79
C ASP A 306 12.09 -5.47 -5.52
N GLY A 307 12.91 -5.23 -4.49
CA GLY A 307 13.41 -3.90 -4.15
C GLY A 307 14.28 -3.28 -5.25
N GLU A 308 15.10 -4.09 -5.94
CA GLU A 308 15.96 -3.62 -7.02
C GLU A 308 15.13 -3.08 -8.19
N CYS A 309 14.03 -3.77 -8.53
CA CYS A 309 13.10 -3.33 -9.57
C CYS A 309 12.48 -1.95 -9.28
N VAL A 310 12.14 -1.69 -8.01
CA VAL A 310 11.61 -0.37 -7.59
C VAL A 310 12.72 0.68 -7.56
N ASP A 311 13.93 0.30 -7.18
CA ASP A 311 15.08 1.21 -7.16
C ASP A 311 15.51 1.64 -8.56
N GLU A 312 15.49 0.72 -9.53
CA GLU A 312 15.71 1.05 -10.95
C GLU A 312 14.70 2.07 -11.48
N LEU A 313 13.46 2.06 -10.98
CA LEU A 313 12.43 3.03 -11.37
C LEU A 313 12.64 4.40 -10.70
N LEU A 314 12.96 4.41 -9.40
CA LEU A 314 13.00 5.63 -8.61
C LEU A 314 14.34 6.38 -8.70
N ASN A 315 15.46 5.65 -8.82
CA ASN A 315 16.79 6.25 -8.78
C ASN A 315 17.05 7.07 -10.04
N GLY A 316 17.29 8.37 -9.87
CA GLY A 316 17.54 9.25 -11.00
C GLY A 316 16.34 9.36 -11.94
N ILE A 317 15.13 9.54 -11.42
CA ILE A 317 13.94 9.71 -12.28
C ILE A 317 14.04 10.99 -13.13
N THR A 318 13.66 10.91 -14.41
CA THR A 318 13.56 12.09 -15.28
C THR A 318 12.19 12.76 -15.21
N PRO A 319 12.04 14.01 -15.69
CA PRO A 319 10.74 14.66 -15.84
C PRO A 319 9.73 13.82 -16.63
N GLU A 320 10.15 13.23 -17.75
CA GLU A 320 9.27 12.39 -18.56
C GLU A 320 8.82 11.14 -17.80
N GLN A 321 9.74 10.45 -17.14
CA GLN A 321 9.42 9.26 -16.35
C GLN A 321 8.46 9.60 -15.20
N LEU A 322 8.71 10.69 -14.46
CA LEU A 322 7.80 11.11 -13.40
C LEU A 322 6.42 11.54 -13.94
N THR A 323 6.39 12.19 -15.10
CA THR A 323 5.13 12.54 -15.79
C THR A 323 4.37 11.30 -16.20
N ARG A 324 5.05 10.25 -16.67
CA ARG A 324 4.44 8.95 -17.01
C ARG A 324 3.75 8.30 -15.80
N LEU A 325 4.34 8.45 -14.61
CA LEU A 325 3.78 7.91 -13.38
C LEU A 325 2.58 8.73 -12.88
N LEU A 326 2.73 10.05 -12.77
CA LEU A 326 1.74 10.91 -12.13
C LEU A 326 0.66 11.43 -13.09
N PHE A 327 1.02 11.69 -14.34
CA PHE A 327 0.18 12.37 -15.34
C PHE A 327 0.31 11.74 -16.74
N PRO A 328 0.02 10.44 -16.90
CA PRO A 328 0.24 9.73 -18.16
C PRO A 328 -0.46 10.40 -19.37
N ASN A 329 -1.60 11.05 -19.14
CA ASN A 329 -2.35 11.75 -20.19
C ASN A 329 -1.56 12.92 -20.82
N VAL A 330 -0.64 13.56 -20.07
CA VAL A 330 0.24 14.60 -20.62
C VAL A 330 1.12 14.04 -21.72
N LEU A 331 1.64 12.83 -21.55
CA LEU A 331 2.50 12.18 -22.54
C LEU A 331 1.73 11.67 -23.76
N SER A 332 0.42 11.44 -23.62
CA SER A 332 -0.44 11.05 -24.75
C SER A 332 -0.85 12.25 -25.64
N ASP A 333 -0.68 13.47 -25.15
CA ASP A 333 -1.08 14.68 -25.85
C ASP A 333 0.10 15.30 -26.60
N THR A 334 0.02 15.27 -27.94
CA THR A 334 1.08 15.77 -28.82
C THR A 334 1.38 17.26 -28.64
N ARG A 335 0.48 18.03 -28.01
CA ARG A 335 0.69 19.47 -27.73
C ARG A 335 1.82 19.70 -26.72
N TYR A 336 2.13 18.71 -25.88
CA TYR A 336 3.13 18.83 -24.83
C TYR A 336 4.45 18.13 -25.16
N THR A 337 4.58 17.51 -26.34
CA THR A 337 5.78 16.75 -26.72
C THR A 337 7.06 17.58 -26.63
N ASP A 338 7.07 18.77 -27.21
CA ASP A 338 8.25 19.65 -27.19
C ASP A 338 8.57 20.13 -25.77
N LEU A 339 7.55 20.45 -24.97
CA LEU A 339 7.72 20.87 -23.57
C LEU A 339 8.32 19.76 -22.70
N VAL A 340 7.89 18.51 -22.90
CA VAL A 340 8.43 17.35 -22.19
C VAL A 340 9.90 17.16 -22.56
N GLN A 341 10.24 17.21 -23.86
CA GLN A 341 11.61 17.05 -24.33
C GLN A 341 12.53 18.15 -23.80
N GLU A 342 12.11 19.41 -23.86
CA GLU A 342 12.87 20.55 -23.33
C GLU A 342 13.08 20.42 -21.82
N CYS A 343 12.03 20.08 -21.06
CA CYS A 343 12.12 19.88 -19.62
C CYS A 343 13.09 18.73 -19.28
N ASN A 344 12.98 17.61 -20.00
CA ASN A 344 13.83 16.45 -19.80
C ASN A 344 15.30 16.75 -20.11
N GLN A 345 15.58 17.49 -21.19
CA GLN A 345 16.93 17.93 -21.55
C GLN A 345 17.52 18.91 -20.52
N LYS A 346 16.70 19.82 -20.00
CA LYS A 346 17.12 20.85 -19.07
C LYS A 346 17.43 20.31 -17.67
N LEU A 347 16.57 19.43 -17.14
CA LEU A 347 16.66 18.98 -15.76
C LEU A 347 17.44 17.66 -15.61
N GLY A 348 17.41 16.81 -16.63
CA GLY A 348 18.00 15.47 -16.55
C GLY A 348 17.43 14.66 -15.38
N PHE A 349 18.28 13.81 -14.80
CA PHE A 349 17.92 12.95 -13.68
C PHE A 349 17.82 13.71 -12.36
N LEU A 350 16.77 13.44 -11.58
CA LEU A 350 16.64 13.95 -10.21
C LEU A 350 17.75 13.35 -9.32
N PRO A 351 18.59 14.16 -8.63
CA PRO A 351 19.67 13.65 -7.79
C PRO A 351 19.17 13.18 -6.41
N ASN A 352 18.31 12.16 -6.39
CA ASN A 352 17.56 11.69 -5.21
C ASN A 352 18.19 10.49 -4.47
N THR A 353 19.37 10.01 -4.85
CA THR A 353 19.94 8.77 -4.28
C THR A 353 20.04 8.81 -2.74
N LYS A 354 20.56 9.90 -2.17
CA LYS A 354 20.64 10.07 -0.70
C LYS A 354 19.26 10.05 -0.04
N THR A 355 18.29 10.69 -0.70
CA THR A 355 16.90 10.78 -0.26
C THR A 355 16.24 9.39 -0.24
N LEU A 356 16.42 8.61 -1.30
CA LEU A 356 15.91 7.23 -1.38
C LEU A 356 16.52 6.34 -0.30
N ASP A 357 17.84 6.41 -0.10
CA ASP A 357 18.54 5.60 0.91
C ASP A 357 18.08 5.92 2.33
N ALA A 358 17.94 7.21 2.67
CA ALA A 358 17.44 7.63 3.97
C ALA A 358 16.00 7.21 4.20
N LEU A 359 15.14 7.36 3.19
CA LEU A 359 13.75 6.96 3.28
C LEU A 359 13.62 5.45 3.52
N LYS A 360 14.34 4.62 2.76
CA LYS A 360 14.35 3.16 2.96
C LYS A 360 14.80 2.80 4.36
N ASN A 361 15.92 3.36 4.82
CA ASN A 361 16.42 3.08 6.17
C ASN A 361 15.38 3.49 7.22
N TYR A 362 14.71 4.62 7.04
CA TYR A 362 13.66 5.09 7.95
C TYR A 362 12.44 4.16 7.99
N ILE A 363 11.81 3.88 6.86
CA ILE A 363 10.60 3.04 6.81
C ILE A 363 10.90 1.57 7.18
N GLY A 364 12.11 1.09 6.87
CA GLY A 364 12.59 -0.23 7.30
C GLY A 364 12.81 -0.33 8.81
N ALA A 365 13.12 0.78 9.47
CA ALA A 365 13.37 0.86 10.91
C ALA A 365 12.14 1.27 11.75
N GLY A 366 11.13 1.93 11.17
CA GLY A 366 10.17 2.70 11.97
C GLY A 366 8.71 2.74 11.51
N HIS A 367 8.19 1.75 10.77
CA HIS A 367 6.75 1.68 10.41
C HIS A 367 5.86 1.21 11.57
N ARG A 368 4.60 1.66 11.60
CA ARG A 368 3.58 1.16 12.54
C ARG A 368 2.79 0.05 11.88
N LEU A 369 2.72 -1.12 12.53
CA LEU A 369 1.90 -2.23 12.08
C LEU A 369 0.73 -2.42 13.05
N VAL A 370 -0.50 -2.28 12.55
CA VAL A 370 -1.74 -2.58 13.29
C VAL A 370 -2.35 -3.84 12.70
N VAL A 371 -2.69 -4.82 13.55
CA VAL A 371 -3.11 -6.14 13.09
C VAL A 371 -4.51 -6.46 13.63
N ALA A 372 -5.45 -6.70 12.73
CA ALA A 372 -6.75 -7.27 13.06
C ALA A 372 -6.64 -8.81 13.06
N ARG A 373 -6.70 -9.40 14.27
CA ARG A 373 -6.62 -10.86 14.49
C ARG A 373 -7.63 -11.33 15.53
N VAL A 374 -8.21 -12.52 15.31
CA VAL A 374 -9.05 -13.24 16.28
C VAL A 374 -8.15 -14.26 16.96
N LEU A 375 -7.89 -14.12 18.26
CA LEU A 375 -6.99 -15.03 18.99
C LEU A 375 -7.77 -16.20 19.58
N GLU A 376 -7.98 -17.26 18.79
CA GLU A 376 -8.13 -18.63 19.32
C GLU A 376 -7.42 -19.63 18.41
N GLY A 377 -6.30 -20.20 18.89
CA GLY A 377 -5.66 -21.36 18.27
C GLY A 377 -4.80 -21.12 17.01
N ASP A 378 -4.76 -19.90 16.46
CA ASP A 378 -3.93 -19.62 15.28
C ASP A 378 -2.43 -19.67 15.61
N GLY A 379 -1.72 -20.62 15.00
CA GLY A 379 -0.31 -20.88 15.22
C GLY A 379 0.65 -19.76 14.74
N PRO A 380 1.96 -20.04 14.67
CA PRO A 380 2.99 -19.04 14.33
C PRO A 380 2.93 -18.50 12.88
N HIS A 381 2.03 -19.02 12.04
CA HIS A 381 1.95 -18.71 10.61
C HIS A 381 1.70 -17.22 10.31
N GLY A 382 0.67 -16.61 10.92
CA GLY A 382 0.39 -15.18 10.74
C GLY A 382 1.56 -14.29 11.16
N THR A 383 2.19 -14.62 12.28
CA THR A 383 3.40 -13.91 12.74
C THR A 383 4.54 -14.02 11.72
N THR A 384 4.74 -15.19 11.10
CA THR A 384 5.73 -15.38 10.04
C THR A 384 5.39 -14.59 8.78
N VAL A 385 4.13 -14.59 8.33
CA VAL A 385 3.65 -13.79 7.20
C VAL A 385 3.97 -12.32 7.41
N LEU A 386 3.60 -11.75 8.57
CA LEU A 386 3.81 -10.34 8.86
C LEU A 386 5.31 -10.00 9.03
N SER A 387 6.16 -10.96 9.37
CA SER A 387 7.62 -10.71 9.43
C SER A 387 8.23 -10.42 8.04
N ASN A 388 7.59 -10.88 6.96
CA ASN A 388 8.08 -10.72 5.59
C ASN A 388 7.96 -9.28 5.04
N PHE A 389 7.23 -8.37 5.69
CA PHE A 389 7.15 -6.95 5.26
C PHE A 389 8.54 -6.30 5.16
N SER A 390 9.42 -6.68 6.10
CA SER A 390 10.75 -6.08 6.25
C SER A 390 11.85 -6.75 5.44
N HIS A 391 11.55 -7.80 4.67
CA HIS A 391 12.58 -8.53 3.93
C HIS A 391 13.13 -7.77 2.72
N ILE A 392 12.40 -6.76 2.24
CA ILE A 392 12.86 -5.94 1.12
C ILE A 392 13.57 -4.66 1.60
N ILE A 393 13.30 -4.19 2.83
CA ILE A 393 13.78 -2.90 3.30
C ILE A 393 14.81 -3.11 4.41
N SER A 394 16.06 -2.73 4.13
CA SER A 394 17.18 -2.89 5.07
C SER A 394 16.88 -2.29 6.45
N ARG A 395 17.08 -3.09 7.51
CA ARG A 395 16.90 -2.70 8.91
C ARG A 395 18.16 -2.05 9.49
N ASN A 396 18.78 -1.12 8.77
CA ASN A 396 19.89 -0.37 9.35
C ASN A 396 19.34 0.54 10.45
N ARG A 397 19.60 0.17 11.72
CA ARG A 397 19.19 0.93 12.90
C ARG A 397 19.96 2.25 12.94
N GLY A 398 19.33 3.35 12.54
CA GLY A 398 19.86 4.70 12.67
C GLY A 398 18.79 5.66 13.20
N THR A 399 19.19 6.56 14.11
CA THR A 399 18.33 7.63 14.64
C THR A 399 18.70 8.95 13.94
N VAL A 400 17.68 9.65 13.42
CA VAL A 400 17.68 11.01 12.82
C VAL A 400 18.58 11.19 11.60
N VAL A 401 17.98 11.30 10.41
CA VAL A 401 18.67 11.64 9.17
C VAL A 401 18.36 13.09 8.79
N GLU A 402 19.37 13.95 8.86
CA GLU A 402 19.39 15.23 8.13
C GLU A 402 20.26 15.06 6.88
N ILE A 403 19.67 15.23 5.69
CA ILE A 403 20.40 15.28 4.42
C ILE A 403 20.21 16.67 3.86
N GLY A 404 21.25 17.51 3.78
CA GLY A 404 21.21 18.82 3.12
C GLY A 404 22.17 19.84 3.75
N ASP A 405 22.38 20.98 3.07
CA ASP A 405 23.37 22.01 3.44
C ASP A 405 22.83 23.08 4.42
N GLY A 406 21.83 22.73 5.24
CA GLY A 406 21.17 23.66 6.15
C GLY A 406 21.97 23.91 7.45
N ASN A 407 22.24 25.17 7.80
CA ASN A 407 22.72 25.53 9.13
C ASN A 407 21.56 25.55 10.14
N ILE A 408 21.71 24.85 11.26
CA ILE A 408 20.95 25.09 12.50
C ILE A 408 21.84 25.94 13.41
N GLU A 409 21.25 26.90 14.10
CA GLU A 409 21.95 27.83 15.01
C GLU A 409 22.83 27.08 16.02
N GLY A 410 24.12 26.95 15.73
CA GLY A 410 25.15 26.64 16.73
C GLY A 410 25.50 25.17 17.01
N GLU A 411 24.86 24.17 16.39
CA GLU A 411 25.24 22.75 16.59
C GLU A 411 25.74 22.09 15.30
N LYS A 412 26.85 21.33 15.40
CA LYS A 412 27.49 20.65 14.27
C LYS A 412 26.65 19.46 13.78
N MET A 413 26.38 19.46 12.48
CA MET A 413 25.80 18.39 11.67
C MET A 413 26.50 17.02 11.88
N ILE A 414 25.72 15.94 12.02
CA ILE A 414 26.23 14.55 12.03
C ILE A 414 25.91 13.89 10.67
N ASP A 415 26.97 13.62 9.90
CA ASP A 415 26.91 12.87 8.64
C ASP A 415 26.85 11.36 8.92
N MET A 416 25.71 10.73 8.62
CA MET A 416 25.50 9.29 8.80
C MET A 416 25.77 8.44 7.55
N THR A 417 26.33 9.00 6.48
CA THR A 417 26.86 8.17 5.37
C THR A 417 28.11 7.38 5.76
N LYS A 418 28.69 7.66 6.94
CA LYS A 418 29.78 6.88 7.52
C LYS A 418 29.23 5.85 8.52
N SER A 419 29.18 4.60 8.07
CA SER A 419 29.01 3.43 8.93
C SER A 419 29.97 3.50 10.12
N HIS A 420 29.45 3.76 11.32
CA HIS A 420 30.21 3.43 12.52
C HIS A 420 29.97 1.94 12.81
N GLN A 421 30.96 1.12 12.45
CA GLN A 421 31.11 -0.20 13.06
C GLN A 421 31.34 0.03 14.55
N TYR A 422 30.30 -0.15 15.36
CA TYR A 422 30.49 -0.40 16.78
C TYR A 422 30.51 -1.92 16.97
N MET A 423 31.62 -2.41 17.54
CA MET A 423 31.87 -3.81 17.90
C MET A 423 30.79 -4.42 18.78
#